data_AF-A0A930H023-F1
#
_entry.id   AF-A0A930H023-F1
#
_cell.length_a   1.000
_cell.length_b   1.000
_cell.length_c   1.000
_cell.angle_alpha   90.00
_cell.angle_beta   90.00
_cell.angle_gamma   90.00
#
_symmetry.space_group_name_H-M   'P 1'
#
loop_
_entity.id
_entity.type
_entity.pdbx_description
1 polymer ?
#
loop_
_entity_poly.entity_id
_entity_poly.type
_entity_poly.pdbx_seq_one_letter_code
_entity_poly.pdbx_strand_id
1 'polypeptide(L)'
;MEEKNKAVSVSRPASIFAKMPTINKTFLAFLFLFVLSSLLFRDKHFLSVENSMNILLKASKNGGLLALGMSFVILSGEIDLSVGAVFALSGVVMGLVGEQNPYLGIFAGIMVGVLTGAMISFMVCKMRISSWIASLSMLFALRGMVQILARKSVAIKDPVLL
;
A
#
# COMPACT_ATOMS: atom_id res chain seq x y z
N MET A 1 -2.91 -69.85 12.41
CA MET A 1 -2.53 -68.60 11.71
C MET A 1 -3.83 -68.10 11.10
N GLU A 2 -4.47 -67.01 11.51
CA GLU A 2 -3.97 -65.74 12.02
C GLU A 2 -5.09 -65.07 12.83
N GLU A 3 -4.68 -64.49 13.94
CA GLU A 3 -5.51 -63.85 14.95
C GLU A 3 -6.11 -62.55 14.41
N LYS A 4 -7.42 -62.36 14.62
CA LYS A 4 -8.14 -61.12 14.28
C LYS A 4 -7.53 -59.95 15.06
N ASN A 5 -6.63 -59.23 14.39
CA ASN A 5 -6.01 -58.01 14.87
C ASN A 5 -7.09 -56.91 15.02
N LYS A 6 -7.66 -56.81 16.23
CA LYS A 6 -8.43 -55.64 16.65
C LYS A 6 -7.49 -54.44 16.57
N ALA A 7 -7.65 -53.63 15.53
CA ALA A 7 -7.06 -52.31 15.46
C ALA A 7 -7.51 -51.54 16.70
N VAL A 8 -6.58 -51.38 17.64
CA VAL A 8 -6.71 -50.54 18.83
C VAL A 8 -6.95 -49.11 18.34
N SER A 9 -8.17 -48.63 18.48
CA SER A 9 -8.52 -47.23 18.23
C SER A 9 -7.88 -46.37 19.30
N VAL A 10 -6.68 -45.87 19.02
CA VAL A 10 -6.00 -44.88 19.86
C VAL A 10 -6.81 -43.58 19.77
N SER A 11 -7.66 -43.33 20.75
CA SER A 11 -8.30 -42.03 20.94
C SER A 11 -7.21 -41.01 21.27
N ARG A 12 -6.92 -40.11 20.32
CA ARG A 12 -6.03 -38.98 20.57
C ARG A 12 -6.65 -38.14 21.70
N PRO A 13 -5.96 -37.90 22.82
CA PRO A 13 -6.47 -36.96 23.81
C PRO A 13 -6.55 -35.59 23.13
N ALA A 14 -7.76 -35.05 23.03
CA ALA A 14 -7.99 -33.70 22.54
C ALA A 14 -7.18 -32.75 23.43
N SER A 15 -6.10 -32.20 22.88
CA SER A 15 -5.25 -31.24 23.56
C SER A 15 -6.07 -30.00 23.91
N ILE A 16 -6.46 -29.91 25.19
CA ILE A 16 -7.17 -28.77 25.79
C ILE A 16 -6.38 -27.44 25.64
N PHE A 17 -5.08 -27.51 25.28
CA PHE A 17 -4.23 -26.36 24.94
C PHE A 17 -4.34 -25.83 23.49
N ALA A 18 -5.16 -26.43 22.63
CA ALA A 18 -5.26 -26.01 21.22
C ALA A 18 -6.12 -24.74 20.97
N LYS A 19 -6.68 -24.12 22.01
CA LYS A 19 -7.47 -22.88 21.92
C LYS A 19 -6.83 -21.72 22.68
N MET A 20 -5.56 -21.45 22.40
CA MET A 20 -4.99 -20.14 22.71
C MET A 20 -5.21 -19.26 21.46
N PRO A 21 -5.96 -18.13 21.52
CA PRO A 21 -6.03 -17.23 20.39
C PRO A 21 -4.60 -16.75 20.15
N THR A 22 -4.00 -17.15 19.04
CA THR A 22 -2.66 -16.71 18.66
C THR A 22 -2.77 -15.23 18.37
N ILE A 23 -2.53 -14.40 19.38
CA ILE A 23 -2.61 -12.95 19.24
C ILE A 23 -1.63 -12.55 18.15
N ASN A 24 -2.12 -11.81 17.16
CA ASN A 24 -1.31 -11.44 16.00
C ASN A 24 -0.13 -10.59 16.49
N LYS A 25 1.09 -11.11 16.33
CA LYS A 25 2.33 -10.48 16.83
C LYS A 25 2.48 -9.05 16.28
N THR A 26 1.98 -8.78 15.08
CA THR A 26 1.97 -7.44 14.47
C THR A 26 1.06 -6.48 15.23
N PHE A 27 -0.13 -6.92 15.64
CA PHE A 27 -1.03 -6.12 16.47
C PHE A 27 -0.43 -5.84 17.84
N LEU A 28 0.22 -6.84 18.44
CA LEU A 28 0.87 -6.68 19.74
C LEU A 28 2.06 -5.71 19.65
N ALA A 29 2.85 -5.80 18.57
CA ALA A 29 3.94 -4.87 18.29
C ALA A 29 3.43 -3.43 18.08
N PHE A 30 2.34 -3.26 17.31
CA PHE A 30 1.72 -1.95 17.11
C PHE A 30 1.21 -1.36 18.44
N LEU A 31 0.50 -2.16 19.23
CA LEU A 31 -0.02 -1.73 20.53
C LEU A 31 1.11 -1.33 21.50
N PHE A 32 2.16 -2.13 21.57
CA PHE A 32 3.34 -1.82 22.37
C PHE A 32 3.99 -0.50 21.95
N LEU A 33 4.20 -0.31 20.64
CA LEU A 33 4.82 0.89 20.09
C LEU A 33 3.93 2.13 20.30
N PHE A 34 2.61 1.97 20.18
CA PHE A 34 1.64 3.03 20.47
C PHE A 34 1.66 3.45 21.94
N VAL A 35 1.62 2.50 22.88
CA VAL A 35 1.68 2.79 24.32
C VAL A 35 3.01 3.42 24.70
N LEU A 36 4.13 2.87 24.21
CA LEU A 36 5.46 3.42 24.45
C LEU A 36 5.58 4.86 23.94
N SER A 37 5.12 5.11 22.71
CA SER A 37 5.12 6.46 22.12
C SER A 37 4.22 7.42 22.89
N SER A 38 3.05 6.95 23.33
CA SER A 38 2.13 7.76 24.13
C SER A 38 2.72 8.17 25.49
N LEU A 39 3.54 7.32 26.10
CA LEU A 39 4.21 7.62 27.37
C LEU A 39 5.40 8.55 27.16
N LEU A 40 6.24 8.29 26.15
CA LEU A 40 7.45 9.07 25.88
C LEU A 40 7.18 10.46 25.27
N PHE A 41 6.12 10.61 24.49
CA PHE A 41 5.80 11.84 23.75
C PHE A 41 4.55 12.56 24.28
N ARG A 42 4.16 12.29 25.52
CA ARG A 42 2.99 12.92 26.17
C ARG A 42 3.06 14.45 26.13
N ASP A 43 4.24 15.01 26.42
CA ASP A 43 4.48 16.45 26.48
C ASP A 43 4.55 17.10 25.08
N LYS A 44 4.67 16.28 24.02
CA LYS A 44 4.71 16.72 22.62
C LYS A 44 3.36 16.58 21.92
N HIS A 45 2.26 16.59 22.68
CA HIS A 45 0.90 16.51 22.16
C HIS A 45 0.61 15.27 21.29
N PHE A 46 1.29 14.14 21.52
CA PHE A 46 1.11 12.92 20.73
C PHE A 46 -0.35 12.43 20.71
N LEU A 47 -1.03 12.46 21.86
CA LEU A 47 -2.44 12.09 22.00
C LEU A 47 -3.42 13.25 21.73
N SER A 48 -2.95 14.41 21.25
CA SER A 48 -3.84 15.51 20.92
C SER A 48 -4.84 15.11 19.83
N VAL A 49 -6.06 15.62 19.93
CA VAL A 49 -7.09 15.46 18.89
C VAL A 49 -6.56 15.98 17.56
N GLU A 50 -5.78 17.06 17.56
CA GLU A 50 -5.17 17.63 16.37
C GLU A 50 -4.17 16.66 15.71
N ASN A 51 -3.26 16.06 16.49
CA ASN A 51 -2.32 15.08 15.95
C ASN A 51 -3.05 13.84 15.42
N SER A 52 -4.07 13.38 16.15
CA SER A 52 -4.90 12.23 15.75
C SER A 52 -5.64 12.51 14.45
N MET A 53 -6.27 13.68 14.32
CA MET A 53 -6.93 14.12 13.09
C MET A 53 -5.95 14.29 11.94
N ASN A 54 -4.75 14.84 12.18
CA ASN A 54 -3.71 14.98 11.16
C ASN A 54 -3.24 13.62 10.62
N ILE A 55 -3.07 12.62 11.50
CA ILE A 55 -2.72 11.25 11.09
C ILE A 55 -3.86 10.63 10.27
N LEU A 56 -5.10 10.72 10.73
CA LEU A 56 -6.27 10.18 10.04
C LEU A 56 -6.49 10.83 8.67
N LEU A 57 -6.31 12.15 8.58
CA LEU A 57 -6.39 12.88 7.32
C LEU A 57 -5.28 12.48 6.35
N LYS A 58 -4.03 12.32 6.82
CA LYS A 58 -2.93 11.82 5.98
C LYS A 58 -3.18 10.39 5.47
N ALA A 59 -3.68 9.51 6.33
CA ALA A 59 -4.03 8.14 5.95
C ALA A 59 -5.18 8.13 4.92
N SER A 60 -6.21 8.95 5.12
CA SER A 60 -7.36 9.04 4.20
C SER A 60 -6.98 9.67 2.86
N LYS A 61 -6.21 10.76 2.87
CA LYS A 61 -5.77 11.44 1.64
C LYS A 61 -4.83 10.58 0.80
N ASN A 62 -3.84 9.93 1.43
CA ASN A 62 -2.85 9.17 0.67
C ASN A 62 -3.31 7.73 0.40
N GLY A 63 -3.80 7.03 1.42
CA GLY A 63 -4.23 5.63 1.29
C GLY A 63 -5.67 5.47 0.85
N GLY A 64 -6.58 6.28 1.39
CA GLY A 64 -8.02 6.19 1.12
C GLY A 64 -8.37 6.46 -0.34
N LEU A 65 -7.83 7.52 -0.95
CA LEU A 65 -8.02 7.81 -2.38
C LEU A 65 -7.48 6.69 -3.28
N LEU A 66 -6.31 6.15 -2.95
CA LEU A 66 -5.74 5.00 -3.67
C LEU A 66 -6.63 3.75 -3.57
N ALA A 67 -7.16 3.46 -2.38
CA ALA A 67 -8.05 2.33 -2.16
C ALA A 67 -9.37 2.47 -2.93
N LEU A 68 -9.91 3.69 -3.05
CA LEU A 68 -11.08 3.97 -3.89
C LEU A 68 -10.79 3.67 -5.36
N GLY A 69 -9.66 4.12 -5.89
CA GLY A 69 -9.23 3.80 -7.26
C GLY A 69 -9.09 2.29 -7.49
N MET A 70 -8.43 1.60 -6.56
CA MET A 70 -8.26 0.15 -6.61
C MET A 70 -9.56 -0.64 -6.52
N SER A 71 -10.58 -0.09 -5.86
CA SER A 71 -11.91 -0.73 -5.79
C SER A 71 -12.52 -0.88 -7.19
N PHE A 72 -12.41 0.12 -8.06
CA PHE A 72 -12.90 0.02 -9.45
C PHE A 72 -12.16 -1.03 -10.27
N VAL A 73 -10.85 -1.19 -10.06
CA VAL A 73 -10.04 -2.22 -10.72
C VAL A 73 -10.50 -3.62 -10.31
N ILE A 74 -10.68 -3.83 -9.00
CA ILE A 74 -11.13 -5.12 -8.46
C ILE A 74 -12.57 -5.44 -8.90
N LEU A 75 -13.45 -4.45 -8.93
CA LEU A 75 -14.82 -4.62 -9.42
C LEU A 75 -14.87 -5.03 -10.90
N SER A 76 -13.86 -4.66 -11.66
CA SER A 76 -13.70 -5.08 -13.06
C SER A 76 -13.12 -6.49 -13.21
N GLY A 77 -12.85 -7.18 -12.10
CA GLY A 77 -12.25 -8.53 -12.07
C GLY A 77 -10.74 -8.56 -12.29
N GLU A 78 -10.09 -7.39 -12.27
CA GLU A 78 -8.67 -7.25 -12.55
C GLU A 78 -7.87 -6.95 -11.27
N ILE A 79 -6.55 -7.11 -11.36
CA ILE A 79 -5.61 -6.81 -10.27
C ILE A 79 -4.55 -5.84 -10.81
N ASP A 80 -4.35 -4.73 -10.10
CA ASP A 80 -3.26 -3.78 -10.36
C ASP A 80 -2.26 -3.75 -9.19
N LEU A 81 -1.08 -4.33 -9.44
CA LEU A 81 0.05 -4.30 -8.51
C LEU A 81 0.88 -3.01 -8.63
N SER A 82 0.73 -2.26 -9.72
CA SER A 82 1.60 -1.13 -10.06
C SER A 82 1.25 0.16 -9.31
N VAL A 83 0.04 0.25 -8.71
CA VAL A 83 -0.52 1.47 -8.09
C VAL A 83 0.45 2.19 -7.15
N GLY A 84 1.25 1.45 -6.38
CA GLY A 84 2.26 2.05 -5.49
C GLY A 84 3.41 2.73 -6.23
N ALA A 85 3.86 2.16 -7.35
CA ALA A 85 4.87 2.79 -8.20
C ALA A 85 4.30 3.95 -9.03
N VAL A 86 3.03 3.87 -9.46
CA VAL A 86 2.34 5.01 -10.09
C VAL A 86 2.27 6.18 -9.12
N PHE A 87 1.84 5.92 -7.88
CA PHE A 87 1.77 6.93 -6.82
C PHE A 87 3.14 7.57 -6.56
N ALA A 88 4.19 6.75 -6.44
CA ALA A 88 5.55 7.25 -6.24
C ALA A 88 6.04 8.11 -7.43
N LEU A 89 5.86 7.65 -8.67
CA LEU A 89 6.31 8.38 -9.85
C LEU A 89 5.53 9.69 -10.04
N SER A 90 4.21 9.66 -9.83
CA SER A 90 3.35 10.84 -9.90
C SER A 90 3.83 11.91 -8.91
N GLY A 91 4.14 11.52 -7.67
CA GLY A 91 4.70 12.43 -6.66
C GLY A 91 6.07 13.01 -7.05
N VAL A 92 6.97 12.20 -7.60
CA VAL A 92 8.29 12.66 -8.07
C VAL A 92 8.15 13.65 -9.23
N VAL A 93 7.33 13.34 -10.23
CA VAL A 93 7.09 14.22 -11.38
C VAL A 93 6.43 15.53 -10.94
N MET A 94 5.42 15.44 -10.06
CA MET A 94 4.77 16.63 -9.49
C MET A 94 5.77 17.51 -8.76
N GLY A 95 6.67 16.94 -7.95
CA GLY A 95 7.69 17.71 -7.25
C GLY A 95 8.71 18.35 -8.20
N LEU A 96 9.20 17.61 -9.20
CA LEU A 96 10.21 18.13 -10.14
C LEU A 96 9.67 19.24 -11.05
N VAL A 97 8.44 19.10 -11.54
CA VAL A 97 7.79 20.10 -12.40
C VAL A 97 7.20 21.25 -11.57
N GLY A 98 6.73 20.92 -10.37
CA GLY A 98 6.13 21.86 -9.42
C GLY A 98 7.08 22.97 -8.96
N GLU A 99 8.39 22.71 -8.92
CA GLU A 99 9.41 23.73 -8.62
C GLU A 99 9.35 24.95 -9.57
N GLN A 100 8.91 24.75 -10.81
CA GLN A 100 8.78 25.85 -11.79
C GLN A 100 7.38 26.44 -11.77
N ASN A 101 6.36 25.58 -11.71
CA ASN A 101 4.97 25.99 -11.65
C ASN A 101 4.13 24.91 -10.93
N PRO A 102 3.49 25.23 -9.80
CA PRO A 102 2.76 24.24 -9.00
C PRO A 102 1.56 23.65 -9.74
N TYR A 103 0.85 24.43 -10.54
CA TYR A 103 -0.29 23.94 -11.33
C TYR A 103 0.16 22.98 -12.44
N LEU A 104 1.30 23.28 -13.07
CA LEU A 104 1.90 22.39 -14.06
C LEU A 104 2.39 21.09 -13.42
N GLY A 105 2.94 21.16 -12.19
CA GLY A 105 3.30 19.99 -11.40
C GLY A 105 2.11 19.08 -11.12
N ILE A 106 1.00 19.64 -10.67
CA ILE A 106 -0.26 18.90 -10.44
C ILE A 106 -0.72 18.23 -11.74
N PHE A 107 -0.77 18.99 -12.84
CA PHE A 107 -1.19 18.46 -14.13
C PHE A 107 -0.28 17.32 -14.61
N ALA A 108 1.04 17.49 -14.51
CA ALA A 108 2.02 16.47 -14.89
C ALA A 108 1.88 15.20 -14.03
N GLY A 109 1.68 15.34 -12.72
CA GLY A 109 1.44 14.22 -11.81
C GLY A 109 0.17 13.42 -12.18
N ILE A 110 -0.92 14.10 -12.54
CA ILE A 110 -2.16 13.45 -13.00
C ILE A 110 -1.92 12.71 -14.32
N MET A 111 -1.20 13.32 -15.26
CA MET A 111 -0.89 12.70 -16.55
C MET A 111 -0.09 11.40 -16.40
N VAL A 112 0.81 11.28 -15.42
CA VAL A 112 1.51 10.02 -15.14
C VAL A 112 0.52 8.88 -14.85
N GLY A 113 -0.51 9.14 -14.03
CA GLY A 113 -1.54 8.17 -13.72
C GLY A 113 -2.38 7.79 -14.94
N VAL A 114 -2.83 8.78 -15.71
CA VAL A 114 -3.63 8.57 -16.93
C VAL A 114 -2.85 7.75 -17.96
N LEU A 115 -1.60 8.13 -18.24
CA LEU A 115 -0.76 7.44 -19.22
C LEU A 115 -0.47 6.00 -18.79
N THR A 116 -0.14 5.80 -17.51
CA THR A 116 0.10 4.46 -16.99
C THR A 116 -1.14 3.58 -17.08
N GLY A 117 -2.30 4.09 -16.64
CA GLY A 117 -3.56 3.37 -16.72
C GLY A 117 -3.91 3.01 -18.16
N ALA A 118 -3.76 3.96 -19.09
CA ALA A 118 -3.98 3.72 -20.52
C ALA A 118 -3.04 2.64 -21.08
N MET A 119 -1.77 2.63 -20.68
CA MET A 119 -0.81 1.59 -21.09
C MET A 119 -1.22 0.21 -20.55
N ILE A 120 -1.59 0.11 -19.28
CA ILE A 120 -2.04 -1.16 -18.68
C ILE A 120 -3.32 -1.64 -19.38
N SER A 121 -4.31 -0.77 -19.57
CA SER A 121 -5.54 -1.10 -20.30
C SER A 121 -5.26 -1.51 -21.75
N PHE A 122 -4.32 -0.87 -22.43
CA PHE A 122 -3.92 -1.27 -23.78
C PHE A 122 -3.32 -2.69 -23.80
N MET A 123 -2.41 -3.00 -22.88
CA MET A 123 -1.80 -4.33 -22.76
C MET A 123 -2.84 -5.42 -22.46
N VAL A 124 -3.80 -5.13 -21.58
CA VAL A 124 -4.83 -6.09 -21.18
C VAL A 124 -5.88 -6.24 -22.27
N CYS A 125 -6.51 -5.15 -22.73
CA CYS A 125 -7.63 -5.19 -23.66
C CYS A 125 -7.21 -5.51 -25.10
N LYS A 126 -6.08 -4.95 -25.58
CA LYS A 126 -5.66 -5.11 -26.98
C LYS A 126 -4.66 -6.23 -27.17
N MET A 127 -3.65 -6.32 -26.30
CA MET A 127 -2.60 -7.35 -26.41
C MET A 127 -2.97 -8.67 -25.74
N ARG A 128 -4.10 -8.72 -25.02
CA ARG A 128 -4.60 -9.92 -24.31
C ARG A 128 -3.59 -10.51 -23.33
N ILE A 129 -2.78 -9.65 -22.72
CA ILE A 129 -1.87 -10.02 -21.63
C ILE A 129 -2.68 -10.06 -20.33
N SER A 130 -2.42 -11.04 -19.46
CA SER A 130 -3.04 -11.08 -18.12
C SER A 130 -2.73 -9.82 -17.32
N SER A 131 -3.73 -9.20 -16.66
CA SER A 131 -3.55 -7.96 -15.89
C SER A 131 -2.51 -8.07 -14.78
N TRP A 132 -2.39 -9.24 -14.14
CA TRP A 132 -1.36 -9.43 -13.12
C TRP A 132 0.06 -9.28 -13.70
N ILE A 133 0.31 -9.85 -14.88
CA ILE A 133 1.61 -9.74 -15.56
C ILE A 133 1.83 -8.31 -16.06
N ALA A 134 0.82 -7.72 -16.71
CA ALA A 134 0.92 -6.35 -17.22
C ALA A 134 1.22 -5.34 -16.10
N SER A 135 0.49 -5.42 -14.99
CA SER A 135 0.71 -4.54 -13.83
C SER A 135 2.03 -4.84 -13.12
N LEU A 136 2.47 -6.09 -13.02
CA LEU A 136 3.78 -6.42 -12.44
C LEU A 136 4.93 -5.89 -13.30
N SER A 137 4.85 -6.02 -14.62
CA SER A 137 5.84 -5.44 -15.54
C SER A 137 5.88 -3.92 -15.40
N MET A 138 4.70 -3.28 -15.35
CA MET A 138 4.61 -1.83 -15.18
C MET A 138 5.14 -1.39 -13.81
N LEU A 139 4.88 -2.14 -12.74
CA LEU A 139 5.44 -1.92 -11.40
C LEU A 139 6.96 -1.81 -11.45
N PHE A 140 7.65 -2.76 -12.08
CA PHE A 140 9.11 -2.73 -12.17
C PHE A 140 9.64 -1.61 -13.06
N ALA A 141 9.02 -1.37 -14.21
CA ALA A 141 9.41 -0.28 -15.12
C ALA A 141 9.29 1.09 -14.44
N LEU A 142 8.14 1.37 -13.84
CA LEU A 142 7.89 2.62 -13.12
C LEU A 142 8.82 2.77 -11.92
N ARG A 143 9.02 1.69 -11.16
CA ARG A 143 9.94 1.71 -10.01
C ARG A 143 11.37 2.01 -10.44
N GLY A 144 11.82 1.45 -11.57
CA GLY A 144 13.11 1.80 -12.18
C GLY A 144 13.20 3.28 -12.54
N MET A 145 12.17 3.84 -13.18
CA MET A 145 12.10 5.27 -13.49
C MET A 145 12.15 6.15 -12.25
N VAL A 146 11.42 5.78 -11.19
CA VAL A 146 11.49 6.47 -9.88
C VAL A 146 12.91 6.48 -9.34
N GLN A 147 13.64 5.36 -9.38
CA GLN A 147 15.02 5.31 -8.90
C GLN A 147 15.98 6.20 -9.72
N ILE A 148 15.70 6.36 -11.02
CA ILE A 148 16.52 7.21 -11.89
C ILE A 148 16.23 8.70 -11.65
N LEU A 149 14.97 9.07 -11.46
CA LEU A 149 14.53 10.46 -11.29
C LEU A 149 14.74 10.96 -9.85
N ALA A 150 14.41 10.14 -8.86
CA ALA A 150 14.48 10.49 -7.44
C ALA A 150 15.87 10.23 -6.83
N ARG A 151 16.95 10.59 -7.54
CA ARG A 151 18.34 10.48 -7.02
C ARG A 151 18.61 11.42 -5.84
N LYS A 152 17.84 12.50 -5.73
CA LYS A 152 17.83 13.43 -4.59
C LYS A 152 16.40 13.61 -4.11
N SER A 153 16.25 13.90 -2.82
CA SER A 153 14.94 14.17 -2.23
C SER A 153 14.31 15.38 -2.93
N VAL A 154 13.16 15.16 -3.57
CA VAL A 154 12.42 16.21 -4.27
C VAL A 154 11.58 16.93 -3.21
N ALA A 155 12.10 18.06 -2.73
CA ALA A 155 11.45 18.85 -1.69
C ALA A 155 10.53 19.90 -2.31
N ILE A 156 9.24 19.82 -1.99
CA ILE A 156 8.25 20.80 -2.39
C ILE A 156 8.42 22.04 -1.52
N LYS A 157 8.80 23.18 -2.12
CA LYS A 157 9.02 24.45 -1.41
C LYS A 157 7.82 25.39 -1.50
N ASP A 158 6.96 25.23 -2.50
CA ASP A 158 5.84 26.13 -2.73
C ASP A 158 4.69 25.92 -1.73
N PRO A 159 4.17 26.98 -1.10
CA PRO A 159 3.11 26.89 -0.09
C PRO A 159 1.76 26.44 -0.65
N VAL A 160 1.59 26.43 -1.98
CA VAL A 160 0.38 25.91 -2.65
C VAL A 160 0.32 24.38 -2.64
N LEU A 161 1.48 23.72 -2.54
CA LEU A 161 1.63 22.27 -2.63
C LEU A 161 1.89 21.60 -1.26
N LEU A 162 1.87 22.35 -0.17
CA LEU A 162 2.06 21.90 1.22
C LEU A 162 0.73 21.87 1.99
#